data_AF-A0A538BEM7-F1
#
_entry.id   AF-A0A538BEM7-F1
#
_cell.length_a   1.000
_cell.length_b   1.000
_cell.length_c   1.000
_cell.angle_alpha   90.00
_cell.angle_beta   90.00
_cell.angle_gamma   90.00
#
_symmetry.space_group_name_H-M   'P 1'
#
loop_
_entity.id
_entity.type
_entity.pdbx_description
1 polymer ?
#
loop_
_entity_poly.entity_id
_entity_poly.type
_entity_poly.pdbx_seq_one_letter_code
_entity_poly.pdbx_strand_id
1 'polypeptide(L)'
;MIEPTIVWMVHLDRGTPDEIEGTLSADEWELVFTDAASPETARFPFVDIVSVKRVLGSPVFTVGWRRGDETRRTAFYLTRPPPLGTLGSPGGPPNAPDLTVATPFRRSGRWRQRRENTRYLAATAVSLKDRRDALVTQIRTAMKQARGEAS
;
A
#
# COMPACT_ATOMS: atom_id res chain seq x y z
N MET A 1 -3.12 19.11 10.10
CA MET A 1 -2.16 18.23 10.80
C MET A 1 -2.73 16.82 10.81
N ILE A 2 -1.96 15.83 10.36
CA ILE A 2 -2.38 14.41 10.38
C ILE A 2 -1.81 13.78 11.65
N GLU A 3 -2.68 13.19 12.46
CA GLU A 3 -2.25 12.46 13.65
C GLU A 3 -1.40 11.24 13.28
N PRO A 4 -0.29 11.00 14.00
CA PRO A 4 0.52 9.80 13.84
C PRO A 4 -0.36 8.54 13.87
N THR A 5 -0.29 7.73 12.82
CA THR A 5 -1.11 6.53 12.64
C THR A 5 -0.25 5.35 12.24
N ILE A 6 -0.39 4.23 12.95
CA ILE A 6 0.30 2.98 12.60
C ILE A 6 -0.27 2.44 11.28
N VAL A 7 0.60 2.17 10.32
CA VAL A 7 0.27 1.63 9.01
C VAL A 7 1.33 0.63 8.54
N TRP A 8 0.98 -0.18 7.56
CA TRP A 8 1.94 -0.94 6.77
C TRP A 8 2.10 -0.28 5.40
N MET A 9 3.32 0.09 5.06
CA MET A 9 3.70 0.66 3.78
C MET A 9 4.11 -0.46 2.81
N VAL A 10 3.59 -0.41 1.58
CA VAL A 10 3.92 -1.34 0.51
C VAL A 10 4.16 -0.57 -0.78
N HIS A 11 5.36 -0.66 -1.35
CA HIS A 11 5.65 -0.10 -2.68
C HIS A 11 5.11 -1.05 -3.76
N LEU A 12 4.27 -0.53 -4.66
CA LEU A 12 3.57 -1.35 -5.66
C LEU A 12 4.34 -1.52 -6.98
N ASP A 13 5.42 -0.75 -7.19
CA ASP A 13 6.18 -0.75 -8.45
C ASP A 13 7.49 -1.57 -8.37
N ARG A 14 7.82 -2.12 -7.19
CA ARG A 14 9.01 -2.96 -6.98
C ARG A 14 8.61 -4.43 -6.91
N GLY A 15 9.36 -5.28 -7.61
CA GLY A 15 9.25 -6.75 -7.68
C GLY A 15 8.44 -7.43 -6.57
N THR A 16 9.09 -8.09 -5.62
CA THR A 16 8.40 -8.59 -4.42
C THR A 16 8.06 -7.40 -3.53
N PRO A 17 6.78 -7.18 -3.20
CA PRO A 17 6.38 -6.08 -2.33
C PRO A 17 6.85 -6.36 -0.91
N ASP A 18 7.78 -5.54 -0.43
CA ASP A 18 8.17 -5.53 0.99
C ASP A 18 7.11 -4.77 1.79
N GLU A 19 6.61 -5.43 2.84
CA GLU A 19 5.62 -4.91 3.77
C GLU A 19 6.36 -4.33 4.98
N ILE A 20 6.36 -3.01 5.14
CA ILE A 20 7.08 -2.33 6.22
C ILE A 20 6.07 -1.73 7.20
N GLU A 21 6.14 -2.14 8.46
CA GLU A 21 5.34 -1.54 9.53
C GLU A 21 5.95 -0.23 9.99
N GLY A 22 5.13 0.78 10.25
CA GLY A 22 5.62 2.06 10.72
C GLY A 22 4.52 3.05 11.06
N THR A 23 4.93 4.27 11.34
CA THR A 23 4.03 5.37 11.66
C THR A 23 3.95 6.34 10.52
N LEU A 24 2.73 6.62 10.06
CA LEU A 24 2.45 7.67 9.09
C LEU A 24 2.00 8.93 9.82
N SER A 25 2.66 10.04 9.54
CA SER A 25 2.31 11.38 9.97
C SER A 25 2.38 12.33 8.79
N ALA A 26 1.96 13.57 9.00
CA ALA A 26 2.27 14.63 8.05
C ALA A 26 2.60 15.92 8.78
N ASP A 27 3.58 16.62 8.24
CA ASP A 27 3.86 18.00 8.58
C ASP A 27 3.18 18.95 7.58
N GLU A 28 3.70 20.16 7.43
CA GLU A 28 3.17 21.19 6.55
C GLU A 28 3.48 20.95 5.06
N TRP A 29 4.56 20.22 4.75
CA TRP A 29 5.13 20.12 3.40
C TRP A 29 5.14 18.68 2.86
N GLU A 30 5.18 17.70 3.75
CA GLU A 30 5.34 16.30 3.38
C GLU A 30 4.48 15.35 4.22
N LEU A 31 4.14 14.23 3.56
CA LEU A 31 3.68 13.02 4.23
C LEU A 31 4.92 12.22 4.62
N VAL A 32 5.02 11.83 5.89
CA VAL A 32 6.20 11.19 6.47
C VAL A 32 5.82 9.81 6.99
N PHE A 33 6.54 8.79 6.56
CA PHE A 33 6.46 7.45 7.10
C PHE A 33 7.78 7.11 7.80
N THR A 34 7.70 6.79 9.09
CA THR A 34 8.84 6.33 9.88
C THR A 34 8.71 4.83 10.12
N ASP A 35 9.72 4.07 9.70
CA ASP A 35 9.81 2.62 9.95
C ASP A 35 9.80 2.34 11.47
N ALA A 36 9.05 1.31 11.89
CA ALA A 36 9.02 0.89 13.29
C ALA A 36 10.29 0.13 13.70
N ALA A 37 10.96 -0.54 12.74
CA ALA A 37 12.13 -1.37 12.99
C ALA A 37 13.47 -0.65 12.78
N SER A 38 13.46 0.51 12.14
CA SER A 38 14.67 1.28 11.82
C SER A 38 14.39 2.80 11.90
N PRO A 39 15.42 3.65 12.04
CA PRO A 39 15.24 5.10 11.97
C PRO A 39 14.99 5.60 10.53
N GLU A 40 14.86 4.71 9.54
CA GLU A 40 14.61 5.10 8.16
C GLU A 40 13.25 5.78 8.02
N THR A 41 13.23 6.84 7.22
CA THR A 41 12.04 7.63 6.97
C THR A 41 11.80 7.76 5.48
N ALA A 42 10.63 7.33 5.01
CA ALA A 42 10.15 7.59 3.67
C ALA A 42 9.35 8.90 3.67
N ARG A 43 9.79 9.85 2.84
CA ARG A 43 9.17 11.17 2.71
C ARG A 43 8.50 11.31 1.36
N PHE A 44 7.30 11.88 1.38
CA PHE A 44 6.51 12.16 0.18
C PHE A 44 6.08 13.63 0.21
N PRO A 45 6.88 14.54 -0.39
CA PRO A 45 6.51 15.95 -0.50
C PRO A 45 5.14 16.09 -1.17
N PHE A 46 4.26 16.93 -0.61
CA PHE A 46 2.89 17.09 -1.12
C PHE A 46 2.85 17.58 -2.57
N VAL A 47 3.86 18.35 -2.98
CA VAL A 47 4.06 18.81 -4.36
C VAL A 47 4.31 17.66 -5.33
N ASP A 48 4.97 16.59 -4.88
CA ASP A 48 5.29 15.42 -5.69
C ASP A 48 4.17 14.38 -5.67
N ILE A 49 3.25 14.43 -4.70
CA ILE A 49 2.07 13.57 -4.67
C ILE A 49 1.12 14.02 -5.78
N VAL A 50 0.88 13.14 -6.75
CA VAL A 50 -0.03 13.40 -7.87
C VAL A 50 -1.43 12.86 -7.63
N SER A 51 -1.58 11.85 -6.77
CA SER A 51 -2.89 11.30 -6.46
C SER A 51 -2.94 10.61 -5.10
N VAL A 52 -4.09 10.70 -4.44
CA VAL A 52 -4.40 9.93 -3.23
C VAL A 52 -5.78 9.32 -3.42
N LYS A 53 -5.86 7.99 -3.36
CA LYS A 53 -7.08 7.22 -3.64
C LYS A 53 -7.35 6.24 -2.51
N ARG A 54 -8.58 6.22 -2.01
CA ARG A 54 -9.06 5.15 -1.13
C ARG A 54 -9.38 3.90 -1.94
N VAL A 55 -9.18 2.72 -1.35
CA VAL A 55 -9.69 1.46 -1.89
C VAL A 55 -11.03 1.18 -1.23
N LEU A 56 -12.11 1.21 -2.00
CA LEU A 56 -13.47 1.01 -1.48
C LEU A 56 -13.62 -0.40 -0.88
N GLY A 57 -14.30 -0.48 0.27
CA GLY A 57 -14.47 -1.75 1.00
C GLY A 57 -13.19 -2.33 1.59
N SER A 58 -12.10 -1.56 1.67
CA SER A 58 -10.80 -1.99 2.18
C SER A 58 -10.21 -0.94 3.13
N PRO A 59 -9.44 -1.32 4.16
CA PRO A 59 -8.75 -0.40 5.08
C PRO A 59 -7.48 0.20 4.45
N VAL A 60 -7.46 0.34 3.13
CA VAL A 60 -6.27 0.67 2.33
C VAL A 60 -6.50 1.96 1.55
N PHE A 61 -5.46 2.76 1.45
CA PHE A 61 -5.38 3.85 0.49
C PHE A 61 -4.03 3.82 -0.24
N THR A 62 -4.00 4.42 -1.42
CA THR A 62 -2.80 4.50 -2.26
C THR A 62 -2.40 5.93 -2.49
N VAL A 63 -1.10 6.20 -2.42
CA VAL A 63 -0.45 7.46 -2.76
C VAL A 63 0.34 7.25 -4.03
N GLY A 64 -0.02 7.98 -5.09
CA GLY A 64 0.77 8.10 -6.30
C GLY A 64 1.63 9.35 -6.22
N TRP A 65 2.93 9.21 -6.43
CA TRP A 65 3.93 10.26 -6.25
C TRP A 65 4.98 10.23 -7.36
N ARG A 66 5.61 11.36 -7.64
CA ARG A 66 6.65 11.49 -8.66
C ARG A 66 8.03 11.30 -8.06
N ARG A 67 8.92 10.67 -8.83
CA ARG A 67 10.36 10.63 -8.56
C ARG A 67 11.10 10.90 -9.87
N GLY A 68 11.57 12.13 -10.05
CA GLY A 68 12.01 12.58 -11.38
C GLY A 68 10.85 12.47 -12.36
N ASP A 69 11.07 11.81 -13.50
CA ASP A 69 10.06 11.64 -14.55
C ASP A 69 9.13 10.42 -14.34
N GLU A 70 9.40 9.59 -13.33
CA GLU A 70 8.60 8.40 -13.05
C GLU A 70 7.46 8.68 -12.07
N THR A 71 6.28 8.14 -12.36
CA THR A 71 5.20 8.06 -11.37
C THR A 71 5.23 6.71 -10.66
N ARG A 72 5.33 6.76 -9.33
CA ARG A 72 5.35 5.61 -8.43
C ARG A 72 4.06 5.54 -7.61
N ARG A 73 3.78 4.38 -7.05
CA ARG A 73 2.61 4.12 -6.21
C ARG A 73 3.00 3.34 -4.97
N THR A 74 2.55 3.86 -3.84
CA THR A 74 2.67 3.25 -2.52
C THR A 74 1.27 2.99 -1.97
N ALA A 75 1.04 1.81 -1.43
CA ALA A 75 -0.17 1.49 -0.65
C ALA A 75 0.13 1.59 0.84
N PHE A 76 -0.81 2.14 1.58
CA PHE A 76 -0.81 2.17 3.05
C PHE A 76 -2.01 1.38 3.56
N TYR A 77 -1.73 0.37 4.37
CA TYR A 77 -2.72 -0.48 5.01
C TYR A 77 -2.86 -0.06 6.47
N LEU A 78 -4.10 0.16 6.94
CA LEU A 78 -4.39 0.45 8.36
C LEU A 78 -4.44 -0.81 9.24
N THR A 79 -4.19 -1.96 8.65
CA THR A 79 -4.09 -3.25 9.32
C THR A 79 -3.00 -4.06 8.64
N ARG A 80 -2.43 -5.04 9.32
CA ARG A 80 -1.38 -5.86 8.73
C ARG A 80 -1.90 -6.47 7.42
N PRO A 81 -1.22 -6.25 6.28
CA PRO A 81 -1.63 -6.86 5.02
C PRO A 81 -1.62 -8.38 5.19
N PRO A 82 -2.60 -9.10 4.61
CA PRO A 82 -2.48 -10.54 4.52
C PRO A 82 -1.25 -10.84 3.64
N PRO A 83 -0.47 -11.89 3.95
CA PRO A 83 0.75 -12.20 3.23
C PRO A 83 0.45 -12.19 1.73
N LEU A 84 1.08 -11.27 1.00
CA LEU A 84 0.93 -11.15 -0.44
C LEU A 84 1.58 -12.37 -1.07
N GLY A 85 0.81 -13.46 -1.17
CA GLY A 85 1.29 -14.71 -1.74
C GLY A 85 1.97 -14.42 -3.07
N THR A 86 3.29 -14.67 -3.12
CA THR A 86 4.21 -14.41 -4.23
C THR A 86 3.48 -14.21 -5.56
N LEU A 87 3.32 -12.94 -5.95
CA LEU A 87 2.87 -12.58 -7.29
C LEU A 87 4.02 -12.91 -8.27
N GLY A 88 4.20 -14.21 -8.51
CA GLY A 88 5.00 -14.82 -9.57
C GLY A 88 6.42 -14.29 -9.76
N SER A 89 7.40 -14.87 -9.06
CA SER A 89 8.72 -15.06 -9.68
C SER A 89 8.56 -15.94 -10.92
N PRO A 90 9.04 -15.55 -12.12
CA PRO A 90 9.33 -16.50 -13.18
C PRO A 90 10.67 -17.16 -12.81
N GLY A 91 10.61 -18.10 -11.87
CA GLY A 91 11.80 -18.79 -11.37
C GLY A 91 11.37 -20.11 -10.79
N GLY A 92 11.18 -21.10 -11.67
CA GLY A 92 11.07 -22.49 -11.24
C GLY A 92 12.39 -22.96 -10.60
N PRO A 93 12.36 -23.94 -9.69
CA PRO A 93 13.58 -24.47 -9.08
C PRO A 93 14.48 -25.09 -10.16
N PRO A 94 15.81 -24.85 -10.13
CA PRO A 94 16.75 -25.52 -11.01
C PRO A 94 16.94 -26.93 -10.45
N ASN A 95 16.14 -27.90 -10.92
CA ASN A 95 16.35 -29.36 -10.88
C ASN A 95 15.02 -30.11 -10.74
N ALA A 96 14.20 -30.13 -11.79
CA ALA A 96 13.18 -31.16 -11.95
C ALA A 96 13.26 -31.71 -13.38
N PRO A 97 13.33 -33.04 -13.57
CA PRO A 97 13.41 -33.63 -14.89
C PRO A 97 12.09 -33.40 -15.63
N ASP A 98 12.23 -33.14 -16.93
CA ASP A 98 11.18 -32.82 -17.87
C ASP A 98 10.23 -34.02 -18.04
N LEU A 99 8.99 -33.90 -17.53
CA LEU A 99 7.88 -34.79 -17.84
C LEU A 99 6.59 -33.97 -17.88
N THR A 100 6.16 -33.71 -19.11
CA THR A 100 4.90 -33.10 -19.51
C THR A 100 3.68 -33.79 -18.88
N VAL A 101 3.15 -33.26 -17.78
CA VAL A 101 1.75 -33.47 -17.35
C VAL A 101 1.19 -32.19 -16.73
N ALA A 102 0.33 -31.52 -17.49
CA ALA A 102 -0.45 -30.38 -17.01
C ALA A 102 -1.41 -30.81 -15.89
N THR A 103 -1.11 -30.42 -14.64
CA THR A 103 -2.05 -30.53 -13.51
C THR A 103 -2.74 -29.18 -13.26
N PRO A 104 -4.09 -29.10 -13.30
CA PRO A 104 -4.83 -27.83 -13.15
C PRO A 104 -4.99 -27.34 -11.70
N PHE A 105 -4.44 -28.07 -10.71
CA PHE A 105 -4.73 -27.85 -9.29
C PHE A 105 -4.01 -26.67 -8.61
N ARG A 106 -3.04 -26.00 -9.26
CA ARG A 106 -2.35 -24.84 -8.65
C ARG A 106 -3.07 -23.49 -8.79
N ARG A 107 -4.15 -23.41 -9.60
CA ARG A 107 -4.91 -22.17 -9.81
C ARG A 107 -6.04 -21.95 -8.79
N SER A 108 -6.58 -23.02 -8.21
CA SER A 108 -7.71 -22.95 -7.28
C SER A 108 -7.32 -22.40 -5.89
N GLY A 109 -6.12 -22.73 -5.40
CA GLY A 109 -5.60 -22.21 -4.13
C GLY A 109 -5.38 -20.69 -4.15
N ARG A 110 -4.88 -20.14 -5.27
CA ARG A 110 -4.69 -18.69 -5.44
C ARG A 110 -6.00 -17.91 -5.42
N TRP A 111 -7.06 -18.43 -6.04
CA TRP A 111 -8.38 -17.80 -6.02
C TRP A 111 -9.04 -17.84 -4.65
N ARG A 112 -8.91 -18.95 -3.91
CA ARG A 112 -9.38 -19.04 -2.51
C ARG A 112 -8.62 -18.10 -1.59
N GLN A 113 -7.29 -18.06 -1.67
CA GLN A 113 -6.47 -17.13 -0.91
C GLN A 113 -6.83 -15.66 -1.20
N ARG A 114 -7.04 -15.30 -2.48
CA ARG A 114 -7.49 -13.94 -2.84
C ARG A 114 -8.84 -13.62 -2.22
N ARG A 115 -9.79 -14.55 -2.25
CA ARG A 115 -11.12 -14.36 -1.65
C ARG A 115 -11.05 -14.24 -0.13
N GLU A 116 -10.20 -15.01 0.53
CA GLU A 116 -9.95 -14.94 1.97
C GLU A 116 -9.25 -13.64 2.36
N ASN A 117 -8.24 -13.20 1.60
CA ASN A 117 -7.58 -11.91 1.79
C ASN A 117 -8.57 -10.75 1.61
N THR A 118 -9.41 -10.79 0.58
CA THR A 118 -10.46 -9.78 0.38
C THR A 118 -11.48 -9.79 1.52
N ARG A 119 -11.86 -10.97 2.04
CA ARG A 119 -12.78 -11.08 3.19
C ARG A 119 -12.17 -10.53 4.46
N TYR A 120 -10.90 -10.81 4.74
CA TYR A 120 -10.16 -10.27 5.87
C TYR A 120 -10.10 -8.74 5.82
N LEU A 121 -9.72 -8.19 4.65
CA LEU A 121 -9.70 -6.75 4.43
C LEU A 121 -11.10 -6.14 4.52
N ALA A 122 -12.14 -6.79 4.00
CA ALA A 122 -13.51 -6.29 4.12
C ALA A 122 -14.03 -6.30 5.56
N ALA A 123 -13.70 -7.34 6.35
CA ALA A 123 -14.09 -7.45 7.75
C ALA A 123 -13.46 -6.34 8.61
N THR A 124 -12.18 -6.04 8.37
CA THR A 124 -11.46 -4.95 9.06
C THR A 124 -11.80 -3.57 8.51
N ALA A 125 -12.24 -3.47 7.25
CA ALA A 125 -12.62 -2.21 6.64
C ALA A 125 -13.76 -1.51 7.36
N VAL A 126 -14.72 -2.24 7.95
CA VAL A 126 -15.89 -1.62 8.60
C VAL A 126 -15.47 -0.72 9.76
N SER A 127 -14.57 -1.19 10.62
CA SER A 127 -14.07 -0.42 11.76
C SER A 127 -13.03 0.65 11.37
N LEU A 128 -12.34 0.47 10.23
CA LEU A 128 -11.23 1.34 9.80
C LEU A 128 -11.63 2.32 8.68
N LYS A 129 -12.86 2.23 8.16
CA LYS A 129 -13.36 3.05 7.05
C LYS A 129 -13.27 4.54 7.36
N ASP A 130 -13.78 4.95 8.52
CA ASP A 130 -13.86 6.36 8.89
C ASP A 130 -12.46 6.93 9.10
N ARG A 131 -11.55 6.16 9.70
CA ARG A 131 -10.14 6.55 9.85
C ARG A 131 -9.44 6.69 8.50
N ARG A 132 -9.64 5.74 7.57
CA ARG A 132 -9.12 5.82 6.19
C ARG A 132 -9.62 7.07 5.48
N ASP A 133 -10.93 7.32 5.54
CA ASP A 133 -11.54 8.44 4.83
C ASP A 133 -11.12 9.78 5.42
N ALA A 134 -10.97 9.87 6.74
CA ALA A 134 -10.39 11.03 7.42
C ALA A 134 -8.94 11.27 6.97
N LEU A 135 -8.08 10.25 6.99
CA LEU A 135 -6.69 10.37 6.53
C LEU A 135 -6.60 10.83 5.07
N VAL A 136 -7.33 10.18 4.17
CA VAL A 136 -7.34 10.57 2.74
C VAL A 136 -7.80 12.02 2.56
N THR A 137 -8.80 12.46 3.33
CA THR A 137 -9.29 13.84 3.28
C THR A 137 -8.24 14.81 3.81
N GLN A 138 -7.62 14.53 4.95
CA GLN A 138 -6.56 15.35 5.52
C GLN A 138 -5.36 15.47 4.58
N ILE A 139 -4.91 14.38 3.96
CA ILE A 139 -3.80 14.40 2.99
C ILE A 139 -4.18 15.25 1.79
N ARG A 140 -5.40 15.11 1.25
CA ARG A 140 -5.85 15.92 0.11
C ARG A 140 -5.93 17.41 0.45
N THR A 141 -6.38 17.75 1.66
CA THR A 141 -6.41 19.14 2.13
C THR A 141 -4.99 19.69 2.22
N ALA A 142 -4.05 18.94 2.81
CA ALA A 142 -2.65 19.34 2.90
C ALA A 142 -2.01 19.51 1.50
N MET A 143 -2.31 18.61 0.56
CA MET A 143 -1.88 18.75 -0.84
C MET A 143 -2.39 20.04 -1.50
N LYS A 144 -3.65 20.42 -1.25
CA LYS A 144 -4.21 21.68 -1.77
C LYS A 144 -3.53 22.89 -1.15
N GLN A 145 -3.32 22.87 0.16
CA GLN A 145 -2.62 23.94 0.89
C GLN A 145 -1.19 24.12 0.37
N ALA A 146 -0.43 23.03 0.22
CA ALA A 146 0.94 23.06 -0.29
C ALA A 146 1.06 23.58 -1.73
N ARG A 147 -0.02 23.46 -2.53
CA ARG A 147 -0.08 23.99 -3.91
C ARG A 147 -0.52 25.45 -3.99
N GLY A 148 -0.81 26.09 -2.86
CA GLY A 148 -1.36 27.44 -2.84
C GLY A 148 -2.80 27.54 -3.34
N GLU A 149 -3.51 26.42 -3.47
CA GLU A 149 -4.95 26.37 -3.79
C GLU A 149 -5.80 26.56 -2.53
N ALA A 150 -5.43 27.54 -1.70
CA ALA A 150 -6.29 28.01 -0.62
C ALA A 150 -7.33 28.95 -1.24
N SER A 151 -8.58 28.49 -1.30
CA SER A 151 -9.74 29.33 -1.68
C SER A 151 -9.87 30.55 -0.78
#